data_AF-R9PXY4-F1
#
_entry.id   AF-R9PXY4-F1
#
_cell.length_a   1.000
_cell.length_b   1.000
_cell.length_c   1.000
_cell.angle_alpha   90.00
_cell.angle_beta   90.00
_cell.angle_gamma   90.00
#
_symmetry.space_group_name_H-M   'P 1'
#
loop_
_entity.id
_entity.type
_entity.pdbx_description
1 polymer ?
#
loop_
_entity_poly.entity_id
_entity_poly.type
_entity_poly.pdbx_seq_one_letter_code
_entity_poly.pdbx_strand_id
1 'polypeptide(L)'
;MKALLLTFGLSLLAALQAQAFPTTEENQDVSGTWYLKAAAWDKEIPDKKFGSVSVTPMKIKTLEGGNLQVKFTVLISGRCQEMSTVLEKTDEPGKYTAYSGKQVVYSIPSAVEDHYIFYYEGKIHRHHFQIAKLVGRNPEINQEALEDFQNAVRAGGLNPDNIFIPKQSETCPLGSN
;
A
#
# COMPACT_ATOMS: atom_id res chain seq x y z
N MET A 1 59.98 13.35 35.40
CA MET A 1 58.64 13.95 35.55
C MET A 1 57.67 13.25 34.60
N LYS A 2 56.54 12.76 35.12
CA LYS A 2 55.45 12.15 34.34
C LYS A 2 54.75 13.24 33.52
N ALA A 3 54.65 13.09 32.21
CA ALA A 3 53.72 13.87 31.40
C ALA A 3 52.50 12.99 31.07
N LEU A 4 51.34 13.52 31.43
CA LEU A 4 50.04 12.85 31.44
C LEU A 4 49.45 12.65 30.03
N LEU A 5 48.59 11.63 29.98
CA LEU A 5 47.54 11.33 29.00
C LEU A 5 46.82 12.56 28.45
N LEU A 6 46.58 12.57 27.13
CA LEU A 6 45.47 13.26 26.49
C LEU A 6 44.81 12.30 25.49
N THR A 7 43.98 11.41 26.04
CA THR A 7 42.93 10.72 25.30
C THR A 7 41.69 11.59 25.24
N PHE A 8 40.85 11.30 24.25
CA PHE A 8 39.46 11.73 24.02
C PHE A 8 39.25 12.94 23.11
N GLY A 9 38.62 12.64 21.96
CA GLY A 9 38.11 13.66 21.05
C GLY A 9 37.87 13.21 19.60
N LEU A 10 37.96 11.92 19.24
CA LEU A 10 37.39 11.49 17.95
C LEU A 10 35.88 11.35 18.13
N SER A 11 35.20 12.48 17.91
CA SER A 11 33.77 12.60 17.79
C SER A 11 33.22 11.54 16.83
N LEU A 12 32.35 10.69 17.38
CA LEU A 12 31.55 9.69 16.69
C LEU A 12 30.56 10.41 15.75
N LEU A 13 30.98 10.71 14.53
CA LEU A 13 30.12 11.25 13.47
C LEU A 13 30.14 10.30 12.27
N ALA A 14 29.43 9.18 12.39
CA ALA A 14 28.96 8.40 11.23
C ALA A 14 28.04 7.27 11.70
N ALA A 15 26.80 7.59 12.01
CA ALA A 15 25.69 6.65 11.86
C ALA A 15 24.38 7.43 11.88
N LEU A 16 24.23 8.40 10.98
CA LEU A 16 22.89 8.75 10.52
C LEU A 16 22.49 7.61 9.59
N GLN A 17 22.02 6.49 10.18
CA GLN A 17 21.32 5.47 9.42
C GLN A 17 20.10 6.18 8.83
N ALA A 18 20.19 6.50 7.54
CA ALA A 18 19.02 6.73 6.73
C ALA A 18 18.05 5.58 7.04
N GLN A 19 16.78 5.93 7.20
CA GLN A 19 15.69 4.99 7.42
C GLN A 19 15.55 4.16 6.14
N ALA A 20 16.46 3.21 5.97
CA ALA A 20 16.39 2.21 4.93
C ALA A 20 15.22 1.32 5.35
N PHE A 21 14.12 1.45 4.63
CA PHE A 21 13.04 0.48 4.69
C PHE A 21 13.66 -0.92 4.68
N PRO A 22 13.23 -1.85 5.54
CA PRO A 22 13.81 -3.17 5.58
C PRO A 22 13.75 -3.77 4.19
N THR A 23 14.92 -4.04 3.61
CA THR A 23 15.08 -4.77 2.35
C THR A 23 14.40 -6.11 2.53
N THR A 24 13.17 -6.21 2.01
CA THR A 24 12.39 -7.43 2.03
C THR A 24 12.99 -8.39 1.01
N GLU A 25 13.20 -9.64 1.41
CA GLU A 25 13.71 -10.68 0.53
C GLU A 25 12.85 -10.75 -0.75
N GLU A 26 13.51 -10.66 -1.90
CA GLU A 26 12.94 -10.40 -3.22
C GLU A 26 12.02 -11.52 -3.77
N ASN A 27 11.68 -12.54 -2.97
CA ASN A 27 11.11 -13.81 -3.44
C ASN A 27 9.88 -14.30 -2.66
N GLN A 28 9.14 -13.44 -1.96
CA GLN A 28 7.79 -13.84 -1.51
C GLN A 28 6.82 -13.81 -2.69
N ASP A 29 6.31 -14.97 -3.09
CA ASP A 29 5.24 -15.06 -4.08
C ASP A 29 3.96 -14.41 -3.52
N VAL A 30 3.68 -13.19 -3.97
CA VAL A 30 2.49 -12.44 -3.61
C VAL A 30 1.25 -12.87 -4.39
N SER A 31 1.34 -13.89 -5.25
CA SER A 31 0.19 -14.45 -5.96
C SER A 31 -0.89 -14.94 -5.00
N GLY A 32 -2.13 -14.96 -5.47
CA GLY A 32 -3.27 -15.53 -4.76
C GLY A 32 -4.31 -14.48 -4.39
N THR A 33 -5.04 -14.78 -3.32
CA THR A 33 -6.17 -13.97 -2.86
C THR A 33 -5.71 -13.00 -1.77
N TRP A 34 -6.17 -11.76 -1.86
CA TRP A 34 -5.93 -10.68 -0.92
C TRP A 34 -7.22 -9.91 -0.67
N TYR A 35 -7.35 -9.28 0.48
CA TYR A 35 -8.54 -8.53 0.88
C TYR A 35 -8.16 -7.11 1.22
N LEU A 36 -8.82 -6.13 0.59
CA LEU A 36 -8.63 -4.71 0.89
C LEU A 36 -9.20 -4.37 2.27
N LYS A 37 -8.35 -4.03 3.22
CA LYS A 37 -8.73 -3.78 4.62
C LYS A 37 -9.08 -2.33 4.90
N ALA A 38 -8.27 -1.43 4.37
CA ALA A 38 -8.42 -0.01 4.57
C ALA A 38 -7.77 0.74 3.40
N ALA A 39 -8.23 1.96 3.15
CA ALA A 39 -7.61 2.84 2.18
C ALA A 39 -7.67 4.29 2.65
N ALA A 40 -6.68 5.09 2.27
CA ALA A 40 -6.60 6.52 2.55
C ALA A 40 -6.18 7.27 1.28
N TRP A 41 -6.69 8.49 1.10
CA TRP A 41 -6.44 9.33 -0.07
C TRP A 41 -5.94 10.71 0.36
N ASP A 42 -5.12 11.34 -0.49
CA ASP A 42 -4.57 12.69 -0.30
C ASP A 42 -5.65 13.76 -0.18
N LYS A 43 -6.77 13.56 -0.88
CA LYS A 43 -7.93 14.42 -0.82
C LYS A 43 -9.06 13.66 -0.18
N GLU A 44 -9.83 14.39 0.63
CA GLU A 44 -11.06 13.88 1.19
C GLU A 44 -11.89 13.27 0.08
N ILE A 45 -12.14 11.97 0.19
CA ILE A 45 -13.20 11.34 -0.58
C ILE A 45 -14.47 12.06 -0.16
N PRO A 46 -15.27 12.63 -1.08
CA PRO A 46 -16.55 13.18 -0.68
C PRO A 46 -17.40 12.01 -0.17
N ASP A 47 -17.48 11.84 1.15
CA ASP A 47 -18.23 10.76 1.83
C ASP A 47 -19.65 10.61 1.28
N LYS A 48 -20.21 11.71 0.78
CA LYS A 48 -21.54 11.79 0.17
C LYS A 48 -21.66 11.23 -1.25
N LYS A 49 -20.58 10.85 -1.95
CA LYS A 49 -20.65 10.43 -3.37
C LYS A 49 -20.68 8.93 -3.61
N PHE A 50 -20.08 8.11 -2.73
CA PHE A 50 -19.89 6.69 -3.02
C PHE A 50 -20.88 5.74 -2.34
N GLY A 51 -21.69 6.23 -1.38
CA GLY A 51 -22.65 5.39 -0.66
C GLY A 51 -21.98 4.20 0.04
N SER A 52 -22.66 3.06 0.12
CA SER A 52 -22.05 1.82 0.62
C SER A 52 -21.08 1.25 -0.43
N VAL A 53 -19.78 1.32 -0.16
CA VAL A 53 -18.76 0.66 -1.00
C VAL A 53 -18.50 -0.75 -0.48
N SER A 54 -18.58 -1.73 -1.37
CA SER A 54 -18.06 -3.08 -1.11
C SER A 54 -17.03 -3.48 -2.15
N VAL A 55 -16.15 -4.39 -1.77
CA VAL A 55 -15.02 -4.82 -2.58
C VAL A 55 -14.94 -6.34 -2.55
N THR A 56 -14.69 -6.94 -3.71
CA THR A 56 -14.44 -8.38 -3.81
C THR A 56 -12.99 -8.71 -3.48
N PRO A 57 -12.68 -9.97 -3.12
CA PRO A 57 -11.31 -10.38 -2.93
C PRO A 57 -10.45 -10.05 -4.16
N MET A 58 -9.31 -9.43 -3.92
CA MET A 58 -8.31 -9.13 -4.92
C MET A 58 -7.58 -10.40 -5.33
N LYS A 59 -7.46 -10.64 -6.63
CA LYS A 59 -6.65 -11.71 -7.20
C LYS A 59 -5.37 -11.09 -7.75
N ILE A 60 -4.25 -11.47 -7.16
CA ILE A 60 -2.92 -11.11 -7.63
C ILE A 60 -2.33 -12.32 -8.35
N LYS A 61 -1.79 -12.13 -9.54
CA LYS A 61 -1.04 -13.14 -10.28
C LYS A 61 0.33 -12.60 -10.63
N THR A 62 1.38 -13.32 -10.26
CA THR A 62 2.73 -13.07 -10.78
C THR A 62 2.80 -13.48 -12.25
N LEU A 63 3.27 -12.56 -13.08
CA LEU A 63 3.49 -12.72 -14.51
C LEU A 63 4.98 -12.95 -14.79
N GLU A 64 5.31 -13.22 -16.05
CA GLU A 64 6.70 -13.28 -16.51
C GLU A 64 7.45 -11.97 -16.18
N GLY A 65 8.72 -12.10 -15.77
CA GLY A 65 9.54 -10.97 -15.35
C GLY A 65 9.21 -10.40 -13.96
N GLY A 66 8.29 -11.02 -13.20
CA GLY A 66 7.93 -10.57 -11.85
C GLY A 66 6.89 -9.44 -11.81
N ASN A 67 6.29 -9.11 -12.96
CA ASN A 67 5.15 -8.18 -13.01
C ASN A 67 3.93 -8.78 -12.29
N LEU A 68 3.04 -7.95 -11.77
CA LEU A 68 1.84 -8.42 -11.05
C LEU A 68 0.57 -8.01 -11.78
N GLN A 69 -0.31 -8.95 -12.10
CA GLN A 69 -1.68 -8.63 -12.50
C GLN A 69 -2.57 -8.60 -11.25
N VAL A 70 -3.22 -7.47 -11.01
CA VAL A 70 -4.15 -7.28 -9.89
C VAL A 70 -5.56 -7.12 -10.44
N LYS A 71 -6.49 -7.95 -9.99
CA LYS A 71 -7.92 -7.91 -10.38
C LYS A 71 -8.85 -7.94 -9.18
N PHE A 72 -9.86 -7.09 -9.17
CA PHE A 72 -10.94 -7.08 -8.17
C PHE A 72 -12.13 -6.29 -8.70
N THR A 73 -13.28 -6.40 -8.05
CA THR A 73 -14.47 -5.61 -8.38
C THR A 73 -14.84 -4.74 -7.20
N VAL A 74 -15.22 -3.50 -7.48
CA VAL A 74 -15.79 -2.58 -6.50
C VAL A 74 -17.26 -2.33 -6.81
N LEU A 75 -18.11 -2.41 -5.79
CA LEU A 75 -19.49 -1.93 -5.84
C LEU A 75 -19.50 -0.51 -5.30
N ILE A 76 -19.82 0.45 -6.15
CA ILE A 76 -19.87 1.87 -5.79
C ILE A 76 -21.21 2.42 -6.27
N SER A 77 -21.99 3.02 -5.37
CA SER A 77 -23.31 3.58 -5.69
C SER A 77 -24.21 2.64 -6.50
N GLY A 78 -24.22 1.34 -6.13
CA GLY A 78 -25.02 0.31 -6.79
C GLY A 78 -24.48 -0.21 -8.13
N ARG A 79 -23.31 0.27 -8.58
CA ARG A 79 -22.68 -0.16 -9.84
C ARG A 79 -21.42 -0.96 -9.57
N CYS A 80 -21.33 -2.14 -10.16
CA CYS A 80 -20.13 -2.97 -10.17
C CYS A 80 -19.14 -2.43 -11.19
N GLN A 81 -17.91 -2.17 -10.77
CA GLN A 81 -16.80 -1.82 -11.63
C GLN A 81 -15.66 -2.80 -11.41
N GLU A 82 -15.32 -3.55 -12.46
CA GLU A 82 -14.12 -4.38 -12.47
C GLU A 82 -12.88 -3.47 -12.59
N MET A 83 -11.91 -3.74 -11.73
CA MET A 83 -10.60 -3.12 -11.71
C MET A 83 -9.57 -4.18 -12.10
N SER A 84 -8.82 -3.93 -13.17
CA SER A 84 -7.74 -4.80 -13.63
C SER A 84 -6.54 -3.94 -14.01
N THR A 85 -5.43 -4.13 -13.32
CA THR A 85 -4.18 -3.41 -13.61
C THR A 85 -2.99 -4.37 -13.62
N VAL A 86 -1.98 -4.03 -14.42
CA VAL A 86 -0.67 -4.69 -14.39
C VAL A 86 0.31 -3.74 -13.71
N LEU A 87 0.99 -4.23 -12.69
CA LEU A 87 2.10 -3.57 -12.01
C LEU A 87 3.40 -4.11 -12.62
N GLU A 88 4.12 -3.24 -13.31
CA GLU A 88 5.40 -3.52 -13.94
C GLU A 88 6.51 -3.46 -12.89
N LYS A 89 7.26 -4.55 -12.71
CA LYS A 89 8.39 -4.64 -11.78
C LYS A 89 9.46 -3.62 -12.19
N THR A 90 10.09 -3.01 -11.20
CA THR A 90 11.26 -2.15 -11.39
C THR A 90 12.51 -2.79 -10.79
N ASP A 91 13.67 -2.18 -11.02
CA ASP A 91 14.93 -2.61 -10.42
C ASP A 91 14.99 -2.35 -8.91
N GLU A 92 14.09 -1.51 -8.38
CA GLU A 92 13.96 -1.24 -6.95
C GLU A 92 13.00 -2.26 -6.30
N PRO A 93 13.45 -3.04 -5.29
CA PRO A 93 12.59 -4.00 -4.60
C PRO A 93 11.34 -3.35 -3.99
N GLY A 94 10.20 -4.01 -4.14
CA GLY A 94 8.91 -3.50 -3.65
C GLY A 94 8.36 -2.33 -4.46
N LYS A 95 9.07 -1.81 -5.46
CA LYS A 95 8.58 -0.74 -6.33
C LYS A 95 8.14 -1.28 -7.68
N TYR A 96 6.95 -0.85 -8.07
CA TYR A 96 6.32 -1.14 -9.34
C TYR A 96 5.88 0.15 -10.02
N THR A 97 5.58 0.05 -11.31
CA THR A 97 4.88 1.11 -12.04
C THR A 97 3.61 0.59 -12.70
N ALA A 98 2.67 1.47 -13.00
CA ALA A 98 1.44 1.14 -13.71
C ALA A 98 1.11 2.24 -14.73
N TYR A 99 0.23 1.92 -15.68
CA TYR A 99 -0.24 2.84 -16.71
C TYR A 99 0.92 3.48 -17.50
N SER A 100 1.88 2.66 -17.95
CA SER A 100 3.06 3.10 -18.69
C SER A 100 3.89 4.13 -17.91
N GLY A 101 4.20 3.82 -16.64
CA GLY A 101 5.03 4.67 -15.77
C GLY A 101 4.33 5.90 -15.18
N LYS A 102 3.04 6.12 -15.44
CA LYS A 102 2.30 7.30 -14.92
C LYS A 102 1.96 7.20 -13.43
N GLN A 103 2.02 6.00 -12.88
CA GLN A 103 1.77 5.71 -11.48
C GLN A 103 2.90 4.84 -10.95
N VAL A 104 3.43 5.21 -9.79
CA VAL A 104 4.37 4.42 -9.00
C VAL A 104 3.60 3.74 -7.88
N VAL A 105 3.93 2.49 -7.60
CA VAL A 105 3.33 1.70 -6.53
C VAL A 105 4.44 1.11 -5.68
N TYR A 106 4.46 1.43 -4.39
CA TYR A 106 5.30 0.78 -3.41
C TYR A 106 4.50 -0.29 -2.68
N SER A 107 5.03 -1.50 -2.62
CA SER A 107 4.54 -2.61 -1.81
C SER A 107 5.42 -2.73 -0.58
N ILE A 108 4.87 -2.35 0.56
CA ILE A 108 5.59 -2.26 1.82
C ILE A 108 5.00 -3.33 2.75
N PRO A 109 5.79 -4.28 3.28
CA PRO A 109 5.27 -5.23 4.25
C PRO A 109 4.81 -4.49 5.50
N SER A 110 3.69 -4.93 6.06
CA SER A 110 3.25 -4.49 7.39
C SER A 110 4.11 -5.15 8.47
N ALA A 111 4.08 -4.59 9.69
CA ALA A 111 4.61 -5.26 10.88
C ALA A 111 3.89 -6.59 11.17
N VAL A 112 2.67 -6.79 10.64
CA VAL A 112 1.90 -8.02 10.76
C VAL A 112 2.13 -8.90 9.53
N GLU A 113 2.44 -10.18 9.76
CA GLU A 113 2.58 -11.18 8.70
C GLU A 113 1.34 -11.22 7.79
N ASP A 114 1.54 -11.55 6.51
CA ASP A 114 0.47 -11.64 5.52
C ASP A 114 -0.32 -10.34 5.30
N HIS A 115 0.23 -9.20 5.70
CA HIS A 115 -0.31 -7.87 5.44
C HIS A 115 0.70 -6.99 4.72
N TYR A 116 0.20 -6.22 3.75
CA TYR A 116 1.00 -5.29 2.97
C TYR A 116 0.28 -3.95 2.84
N ILE A 117 1.06 -2.89 2.77
CA ILE A 117 0.62 -1.54 2.47
C ILE A 117 1.06 -1.24 1.04
N PHE A 118 0.08 -1.06 0.16
CA PHE A 118 0.33 -0.51 -1.17
C PHE A 118 0.20 1.01 -1.12
N TYR A 119 1.31 1.71 -1.32
CA TYR A 119 1.34 3.17 -1.45
C TYR A 119 1.47 3.55 -2.91
N TYR A 120 0.49 4.28 -3.42
CA TYR A 120 0.38 4.70 -4.80
C TYR A 120 0.66 6.19 -4.90
N GLU A 121 1.53 6.56 -5.82
CA GLU A 121 1.76 7.94 -6.21
C GLU A 121 1.56 8.06 -7.71
N GLY A 122 0.82 9.07 -8.14
CA GLY A 122 0.66 9.29 -9.57
C GLY A 122 0.18 10.69 -9.89
N LYS A 123 0.00 10.92 -11.19
CA LYS A 123 -0.46 12.19 -11.70
C LYS A 123 -1.63 11.99 -12.67
N ILE A 124 -2.75 12.63 -12.38
CA ILE A 124 -3.87 12.76 -13.31
C ILE A 124 -3.92 14.22 -13.75
N HIS A 125 -3.67 14.45 -15.04
CA HIS A 125 -3.57 15.79 -15.62
C HIS A 125 -2.49 16.63 -14.90
N ARG A 126 -2.88 17.70 -14.18
CA ARG A 126 -1.99 18.56 -13.39
C ARG A 126 -2.03 18.27 -11.90
N HIS A 127 -2.83 17.30 -11.47
CA HIS A 127 -3.01 16.98 -10.06
C HIS A 127 -2.23 15.71 -9.70
N HIS A 128 -1.34 15.84 -8.74
CA HIS A 128 -0.78 14.70 -8.04
C HIS A 128 -1.86 14.07 -7.16
N PHE A 129 -1.80 12.75 -7.01
CA PHE A 129 -2.65 12.01 -6.09
C PHE A 129 -1.77 10.99 -5.34
N GLN A 130 -2.13 10.76 -4.08
CA GLN A 130 -1.52 9.73 -3.26
C GLN A 130 -2.63 8.87 -2.65
N ILE A 131 -2.42 7.56 -2.63
CA ILE A 131 -3.36 6.60 -2.06
C ILE A 131 -2.56 5.58 -1.27
N ALA A 132 -2.97 5.28 -0.05
CA ALA A 132 -2.46 4.13 0.68
C ALA A 132 -3.56 3.08 0.79
N LYS A 133 -3.22 1.80 0.66
CA LYS A 133 -4.15 0.67 0.82
C LYS A 133 -3.51 -0.41 1.68
N LEU A 134 -4.17 -0.79 2.77
CA LEU A 134 -3.84 -1.98 3.53
C LEU A 134 -4.52 -3.19 2.89
N VAL A 135 -3.76 -4.24 2.60
CA VAL A 135 -4.27 -5.54 2.15
C VAL A 135 -3.82 -6.64 3.09
N GLY A 136 -4.62 -7.69 3.24
CA GLY A 136 -4.27 -8.88 4.02
C GLY A 136 -4.76 -10.17 3.37
N ARG A 137 -4.14 -11.31 3.69
CA ARG A 137 -4.53 -12.63 3.16
C ARG A 137 -5.84 -13.17 3.72
N ASN A 138 -6.10 -12.92 4.99
CA ASN A 138 -7.33 -13.32 5.68
C ASN A 138 -8.46 -12.29 5.39
N PRO A 139 -9.77 -12.64 5.40
CA PRO A 139 -10.89 -11.71 5.19
C PRO A 139 -11.26 -10.81 6.39
N GLU A 140 -11.03 -11.23 7.62
CA GLU A 140 -11.21 -10.47 8.85
C GLU A 140 -10.19 -9.32 9.00
N ILE A 141 -10.55 -8.27 9.75
CA ILE A 141 -9.62 -7.16 10.03
C ILE A 141 -8.70 -7.55 11.19
N ASN A 142 -7.40 -7.40 10.97
CA ASN A 142 -6.41 -7.43 12.04
C ASN A 142 -6.19 -6.00 12.58
N GLN A 143 -6.40 -5.80 13.88
CA GLN A 143 -6.33 -4.49 14.52
C GLN A 143 -4.90 -3.92 14.57
N GLU A 144 -3.89 -4.76 14.78
CA GLU A 144 -2.48 -4.37 14.79
C GLU A 144 -2.04 -3.91 13.39
N ALA A 145 -2.47 -4.61 12.34
CA ALA A 145 -2.20 -4.22 10.96
C ALA A 145 -2.87 -2.87 10.60
N LEU A 146 -4.05 -2.60 11.18
CA LEU A 146 -4.75 -1.33 11.00
C LEU A 146 -4.03 -0.18 11.71
N GLU A 147 -3.48 -0.41 12.90
CA GLU A 147 -2.66 0.58 13.63
C GLU A 147 -1.36 0.89 12.90
N ASP A 148 -0.68 -0.14 12.38
CA ASP A 148 0.49 0.02 11.52
C ASP A 148 0.16 0.84 10.26
N PHE A 149 -0.98 0.53 9.61
CA PHE A 149 -1.46 1.31 8.48
C PHE A 149 -1.73 2.78 8.82
N GLN A 150 -2.32 3.08 9.97
CA GLN A 150 -2.52 4.47 10.42
C GLN A 150 -1.18 5.21 10.58
N ASN A 151 -0.15 4.53 11.11
CA ASN A 151 1.19 5.12 11.22
C ASN A 151 1.79 5.39 9.84
N ALA A 152 1.68 4.45 8.91
CA ALA A 152 2.14 4.62 7.53
C ALA A 152 1.40 5.75 6.80
N VAL A 153 0.09 5.88 6.98
CA VAL A 153 -0.74 6.97 6.44
C VAL A 153 -0.22 8.33 6.94
N ARG A 154 0.02 8.48 8.25
CA ARG A 154 0.59 9.72 8.81
C ARG A 154 1.99 10.01 8.26
N ALA A 155 2.85 9.00 8.21
CA ALA A 155 4.22 9.14 7.68
C ALA A 155 4.24 9.54 6.21
N GLY A 156 3.28 9.04 5.41
CA GLY A 156 3.11 9.39 4.01
C GLY A 156 2.39 10.72 3.76
N GLY A 157 2.13 11.53 4.80
CA GLY A 157 1.49 12.85 4.67
C GLY A 157 -0.01 12.82 4.38
N LEU A 158 -0.65 11.65 4.51
CA LEU A 158 -2.09 11.46 4.33
C LEU A 158 -2.82 11.72 5.66
N ASN A 159 -4.09 12.13 5.59
CA ASN A 159 -4.91 12.33 6.78
C ASN A 159 -5.47 10.97 7.27
N PRO A 160 -5.13 10.51 8.50
CA PRO A 160 -5.70 9.27 9.06
C PRO A 160 -7.22 9.36 9.28
N ASP A 161 -7.79 10.55 9.41
CA ASP A 161 -9.25 10.72 9.53
C ASP A 161 -9.97 10.39 8.21
N ASN A 162 -9.25 10.36 7.09
CA ASN A 162 -9.77 9.98 5.77
C ASN A 162 -9.63 8.47 5.49
N ILE A 163 -9.29 7.67 6.50
CA ILE A 163 -9.21 6.21 6.34
C ILE A 163 -10.61 5.64 6.17
N PHE A 164 -10.81 4.96 5.05
CA PHE A 164 -12.03 4.26 4.71
C PHE A 164 -11.84 2.74 4.81
N ILE A 165 -12.79 2.06 5.46
CA ILE A 165 -12.85 0.60 5.56
C ILE A 165 -14.01 0.10 4.67
N PRO A 166 -13.73 -0.60 3.56
CA PRO A 166 -14.77 -1.15 2.69
C PRO A 166 -15.45 -2.36 3.34
N LYS A 167 -16.70 -2.62 2.93
CA LYS A 167 -17.32 -3.93 3.18
C LYS A 167 -16.70 -4.99 2.27
N GLN A 168 -16.44 -6.18 2.80
CA GLN A 168 -16.07 -7.33 1.99
C GLN A 168 -17.32 -7.99 1.40
N SER A 169 -17.25 -8.41 0.15
CA SER A 169 -18.31 -9.13 -0.54
C SER A 169 -17.71 -10.17 -1.47
N GLU A 170 -18.16 -11.42 -1.41
CA GLU A 170 -17.62 -12.48 -2.29
C GLU A 170 -17.95 -12.22 -3.77
N THR A 171 -19.07 -11.56 -4.04
CA THR A 171 -19.51 -11.22 -5.39
C THR A 171 -19.96 -9.77 -5.47
N CYS A 172 -20.01 -9.22 -6.67
CA CYS A 172 -20.70 -7.97 -6.94
C CYS A 172 -22.02 -8.31 -7.64
N PRO A 173 -23.19 -8.04 -7.04
CA PRO A 173 -24.46 -8.40 -7.65
C PRO A 173 -24.63 -7.60 -8.94
N LEU A 174 -24.77 -8.30 -10.07
CA LEU A 174 -25.23 -7.67 -11.30
C LEU A 174 -26.60 -7.07 -10.99
N GLY A 175 -26.75 -5.75 -11.14
CA GLY A 175 -28.00 -5.08 -10.83
C GLY A 175 -29.16 -5.79 -11.52
N SER A 176 -30.15 -6.20 -10.73
CA SER A 176 -31.44 -6.65 -11.26
C SER A 176 -32.04 -5.44 -11.99
N ASN A 177 -32.13 -5.52 -13.32
CA ASN A 177 -32.95 -4.60 -14.10
C ASN A 177 -34.43 -4.82 -13.80
#